data_AF-A0A976P015-F1
#
_entry.id   AF-A0A976P015-F1
#
_cell.length_a   1.000
_cell.length_b   1.000
_cell.length_c   1.000
_cell.angle_alpha   90.00
_cell.angle_beta   90.00
_cell.angle_gamma   90.00
#
_symmetry.space_group_name_H-M   'P 1'
#
loop_
_entity.id
_entity.type
_entity.pdbx_description
1 polymer ?
#
loop_
_entity_poly.entity_id
_entity_poly.type
_entity_poly.pdbx_seq_one_letter_code
_entity_poly.pdbx_strand_id
1 'polypeptide(L)'
;MRFRPCIDIHAGEVKQIVGSTLMDNGIEGPVTNFVATQKAGEFARMYKNDGLVGGHVIMLGVSEANTNAALDALQNYPGGLQVGGGINADNCRFFVDHGASHVIVTSYVFRDGHIDYERLEKLVQLIGKNHLVLDLSCRKKASDNNFYVMTDRWQKFTSTAIECVATMSCISGV
;
A
#
# COMPACT_ATOMS: atom_id res chain seq x y z
N MET A 1 21.58 -4.01 0.90
CA MET A 1 20.28 -4.56 0.46
C MET A 1 19.52 -5.02 1.71
N ARG A 2 18.21 -4.79 1.81
CA ARG A 2 17.39 -5.22 2.95
C ARG A 2 16.18 -6.01 2.43
N PHE A 3 15.87 -7.13 3.08
CA PHE A 3 14.64 -7.87 2.81
C PHE A 3 13.46 -7.21 3.54
N ARG A 4 12.34 -7.00 2.84
CA ARG A 4 11.12 -6.40 3.39
C ARG A 4 9.95 -7.36 3.13
N PRO A 5 9.39 -8.00 4.18
CA PRO A 5 8.31 -8.96 3.99
C PRO A 5 6.97 -8.27 3.67
N CYS A 6 6.04 -9.00 3.06
CA CYS A 6 4.69 -8.55 2.76
C CYS A 6 3.63 -9.47 3.39
N ILE A 7 2.54 -8.90 3.89
CA ILE A 7 1.32 -9.62 4.28
C ILE A 7 0.16 -9.06 3.45
N ASP A 8 -0.23 -9.78 2.41
CA ASP A 8 -1.40 -9.45 1.60
C ASP A 8 -2.67 -10.02 2.25
N ILE A 9 -3.65 -9.15 2.49
CA ILE A 9 -4.89 -9.49 3.19
C ILE A 9 -6.08 -9.28 2.25
N HIS A 10 -6.90 -10.32 2.07
CA HIS A 10 -8.16 -10.24 1.32
C HIS A 10 -9.26 -11.04 2.04
N ALA A 11 -10.40 -10.40 2.29
CA ALA A 11 -11.50 -10.94 3.09
C ALA A 11 -11.07 -11.41 4.50
N GLY A 12 -10.15 -10.67 5.13
CA GLY A 12 -9.62 -10.96 6.48
C GLY A 12 -8.61 -12.09 6.58
N GLU A 13 -8.23 -12.69 5.45
CA GLU A 13 -7.28 -13.81 5.39
C GLU A 13 -6.00 -13.41 4.69
N VAL A 14 -4.87 -13.97 5.11
CA VAL A 14 -3.58 -13.77 4.45
C VAL A 14 -3.55 -14.64 3.19
N LYS A 15 -3.46 -14.00 2.02
CA LYS A 15 -3.65 -14.68 0.73
C LYS A 15 -2.74 -14.12 -0.35
N GLN A 16 -2.27 -15.01 -1.21
CA GLN A 16 -1.66 -14.62 -2.48
C GLN A 16 -2.73 -14.68 -3.57
N ILE A 17 -3.03 -13.53 -4.19
CA ILE A 17 -3.95 -13.43 -5.32
C ILE A 17 -3.24 -12.96 -6.60
N VAL A 18 -3.89 -13.15 -7.75
CA VAL A 18 -3.48 -12.52 -9.00
C VAL A 18 -4.11 -11.13 -9.07
N GLY A 19 -3.32 -10.08 -8.80
CA GLY A 19 -3.83 -8.71 -8.67
C GLY A 19 -4.63 -8.19 -9.87
N SER A 20 -4.31 -8.62 -11.10
CA SER A 20 -5.04 -8.24 -12.32
C SER A 20 -6.46 -8.81 -12.42
N THR A 21 -6.83 -9.76 -11.55
CA THR A 21 -8.16 -10.38 -11.50
C THR A 21 -9.08 -9.75 -10.45
N LEU A 22 -8.59 -8.79 -9.67
CA LEU A 22 -9.38 -8.09 -8.67
C LEU A 22 -10.35 -7.09 -9.34
N MET A 23 -11.65 -7.41 -9.35
CA MET A 23 -12.72 -6.58 -9.92
C MET A 23 -13.70 -6.14 -8.84
N ASP A 24 -14.17 -4.88 -8.87
CA ASP A 24 -15.13 -4.35 -7.88
C ASP A 24 -16.53 -4.97 -7.98
N ASN A 25 -16.88 -5.40 -9.18
CA ASN A 25 -18.24 -5.86 -9.52
C ASN A 25 -18.23 -7.28 -10.09
N GLY A 26 -17.13 -8.02 -9.91
CA GLY A 26 -17.02 -9.40 -10.35
C GLY A 26 -17.92 -10.29 -9.51
N ILE A 27 -18.78 -11.09 -10.15
CA ILE A 27 -19.50 -12.18 -9.48
C ILE A 27 -18.49 -13.21 -8.94
N GLU A 28 -17.36 -13.36 -9.64
CA GLU A 28 -16.23 -14.17 -9.21
C GLU A 28 -15.18 -13.32 -8.48
N GLY A 29 -14.73 -13.78 -7.32
CA GLY A 29 -13.63 -13.18 -6.56
C GLY A 29 -12.28 -13.31 -7.29
N PRO A 30 -11.21 -12.67 -6.77
CA PRO A 30 -9.90 -12.73 -7.43
C PRO A 30 -9.37 -14.17 -7.48
N VAL A 31 -8.62 -14.48 -8.53
CA VAL A 31 -7.88 -15.75 -8.63
C VAL A 31 -6.91 -15.83 -7.46
N THR A 32 -7.11 -16.84 -6.62
CA THR A 32 -6.33 -17.07 -5.41
C THR A 32 -5.36 -18.21 -5.64
N ASN A 33 -4.07 -17.94 -5.52
CA ASN A 33 -3.02 -18.94 -5.64
C ASN A 33 -2.81 -19.70 -4.33
N PHE A 34 -2.92 -18.99 -3.21
CA PHE A 34 -2.69 -19.55 -1.89
C PHE A 34 -3.46 -18.80 -0.82
N VAL A 35 -3.94 -19.54 0.18
CA VAL A 35 -4.54 -19.01 1.41
C VAL A 35 -3.77 -19.60 2.58
N ALA A 36 -3.19 -18.73 3.41
CA ALA A 36 -2.50 -19.17 4.60
C ALA A 36 -3.51 -19.59 5.67
N THR A 37 -3.16 -20.63 6.43
CA THR A 37 -3.91 -20.99 7.64
C THR A 37 -3.55 -20.10 8.82
N GLN A 38 -2.36 -19.49 8.80
CA GLN A 38 -1.87 -18.56 9.81
C GLN A 38 -2.53 -17.20 9.67
N LYS A 39 -2.75 -16.54 10.81
CA LYS A 39 -3.25 -15.16 10.87
C LYS A 39 -2.14 -14.15 10.57
N ALA A 40 -2.55 -12.94 10.21
CA ALA A 40 -1.63 -11.85 9.92
C ALA A 40 -0.70 -11.51 11.11
N GLY A 41 -1.21 -11.57 12.34
CA GLY A 41 -0.42 -11.39 13.56
C GLY A 41 0.66 -12.45 13.78
N GLU A 42 0.46 -13.67 13.30
CA GLU A 42 1.45 -14.74 13.39
C GLU A 42 2.64 -14.47 12.46
N PHE A 43 2.37 -14.06 11.22
CA PHE A 43 3.41 -13.60 10.29
C PHE A 43 4.15 -12.38 10.84
N ALA A 44 3.43 -11.39 11.39
CA ALA A 44 4.05 -10.20 11.98
C ALA A 44 4.98 -10.56 13.15
N ARG A 45 4.58 -11.51 14.00
CA ARG A 45 5.41 -12.01 15.11
C ARG A 45 6.67 -12.72 14.60
N MET A 46 6.54 -13.53 13.54
CA MET A 46 7.69 -14.16 12.89
C MET A 46 8.66 -13.10 12.35
N TYR A 47 8.17 -12.11 11.60
CA TYR A 47 8.99 -11.02 11.08
C TYR A 47 9.68 -10.22 12.18
N LYS A 48 9.00 -10.02 13.32
CA LYS A 48 9.58 -9.38 14.50
C LYS A 48 10.72 -10.19 15.09
N ASN A 49 10.52 -11.49 15.27
CA ASN A 49 11.55 -12.40 15.81
C ASN A 49 12.78 -12.44 14.91
N ASP A 50 12.59 -12.33 13.60
CA ASP A 50 13.66 -12.29 12.60
C ASP A 50 14.29 -10.89 12.42
N GLY A 51 13.81 -9.87 13.14
CA GLY A 51 14.32 -8.50 13.06
C GLY A 51 14.04 -7.80 11.72
N LEU A 52 13.02 -8.24 10.98
CA LEU A 52 12.68 -7.70 9.66
C LEU A 52 11.83 -6.44 9.78
N VAL A 53 12.42 -5.28 9.48
CA VAL A 53 11.75 -3.97 9.60
C VAL A 53 11.31 -3.42 8.24
N GLY A 54 10.22 -2.65 8.26
CA GLY A 54 9.72 -1.94 7.08
C GLY A 54 9.11 -2.86 6.02
N GLY A 55 8.64 -4.03 6.45
CA GLY A 55 7.67 -4.83 5.69
C GLY A 55 6.31 -4.15 5.64
N HIS A 56 5.43 -4.61 4.76
CA HIS A 56 4.15 -3.97 4.50
C HIS A 56 2.98 -4.95 4.60
N VAL A 57 1.89 -4.47 5.19
CA VAL A 57 0.60 -5.15 5.27
C VAL A 57 -0.33 -4.48 4.26
N ILE A 58 -0.80 -5.20 3.26
CA ILE A 58 -1.61 -4.64 2.17
C ILE A 58 -3.03 -5.18 2.24
N MET A 59 -3.98 -4.29 2.50
CA MET A 59 -5.41 -4.61 2.45
C MET A 59 -5.91 -4.55 1.00
N LEU A 60 -6.28 -5.71 0.47
CA LEU A 60 -6.86 -5.85 -0.85
C LEU A 60 -8.39 -5.77 -0.72
N GLY A 61 -8.91 -4.56 -0.88
CA GLY A 61 -10.33 -4.24 -0.70
C GLY A 61 -10.66 -3.63 0.67
N VAL A 62 -11.82 -2.99 0.75
CA VAL A 62 -12.30 -2.32 1.97
C VAL A 62 -13.30 -3.23 2.66
N SER A 63 -12.92 -3.79 3.81
CA SER A 63 -13.82 -4.54 4.67
C SER A 63 -13.34 -4.46 6.11
N GLU A 64 -14.28 -4.57 7.06
CA GLU A 64 -13.93 -4.65 8.49
C GLU A 64 -13.01 -5.84 8.79
N ALA A 65 -13.21 -6.96 8.09
CA ALA A 65 -12.35 -8.14 8.20
C ALA A 65 -10.90 -7.85 7.79
N ASN A 66 -10.68 -7.12 6.69
CA ASN A 66 -9.33 -6.70 6.27
C ASN A 66 -8.70 -5.76 7.30
N THR A 67 -9.47 -4.77 7.79
CA THR A 67 -9.00 -3.85 8.82
C THR A 67 -8.59 -4.59 10.10
N ASN A 68 -9.41 -5.53 10.58
CA ASN A 68 -9.13 -6.31 11.79
C ASN A 68 -7.87 -7.19 11.62
N ALA A 69 -7.70 -7.84 10.48
CA ALA A 69 -6.51 -8.62 10.19
C ALA A 69 -5.25 -7.73 10.06
N ALA A 70 -5.37 -6.54 9.47
CA ALA A 70 -4.26 -5.59 9.43
C ALA A 70 -3.87 -5.12 10.83
N LEU A 71 -4.84 -4.79 11.68
CA LEU A 71 -4.59 -4.42 13.07
C LEU A 71 -3.93 -5.54 13.87
N ASP A 72 -4.35 -6.80 13.67
CA ASP A 72 -3.70 -7.96 14.27
C ASP A 72 -2.20 -8.02 13.92
N ALA A 73 -1.84 -7.78 12.65
CA ALA A 73 -0.43 -7.69 12.25
C ALA A 73 0.31 -6.53 12.94
N LEU A 74 -0.26 -5.32 12.89
CA LEU A 74 0.36 -4.10 13.40
C LEU A 74 0.57 -4.14 14.92
N GLN A 75 -0.39 -4.65 15.67
CA GLN A 75 -0.32 -4.76 17.13
C GLN A 75 0.69 -5.82 17.60
N ASN A 76 0.94 -6.84 16.78
CA ASN A 76 1.96 -7.86 17.07
C ASN A 76 3.40 -7.40 16.72
N TYR A 77 3.54 -6.38 15.87
CA TYR A 77 4.83 -5.72 15.60
C TYR A 77 4.71 -4.19 15.52
N PRO A 78 4.42 -3.50 16.65
CA PRO A 78 4.25 -2.06 16.66
C PRO A 78 5.50 -1.33 16.18
N GLY A 79 5.34 -0.41 15.24
CA GLY A 79 6.43 0.34 14.62
C GLY A 79 7.32 -0.48 13.67
N GLY A 80 7.04 -1.78 13.47
CA GLY A 80 7.83 -2.66 12.60
C GLY A 80 7.33 -2.72 11.16
N LEU A 81 6.01 -2.61 10.96
CA LEU A 81 5.34 -2.80 9.68
C LEU A 81 4.69 -1.51 9.18
N GLN A 82 4.54 -1.39 7.87
CA GLN A 82 3.76 -0.36 7.18
C GLN A 82 2.39 -0.93 6.82
N VAL A 83 1.40 -0.09 6.54
CA VAL A 83 0.08 -0.55 6.08
C VAL A 83 -0.44 0.22 4.87
N GLY A 84 -0.94 -0.49 3.88
CA GLY A 84 -1.53 0.06 2.66
C GLY A 84 -2.88 -0.55 2.32
N GLY A 85 -3.54 0.02 1.32
CA GLY A 85 -4.87 -0.39 0.87
C GLY A 85 -5.98 0.49 1.45
N GLY A 86 -6.57 1.35 0.61
CA GLY A 86 -7.67 2.23 1.04
C GLY A 86 -7.28 3.34 2.03
N ILE A 87 -5.98 3.63 2.20
CA ILE A 87 -5.50 4.72 3.06
C ILE A 87 -5.94 6.08 2.50
N ASN A 88 -6.48 6.93 3.37
CA ASN A 88 -6.95 8.28 3.07
C ASN A 88 -6.81 9.19 4.32
N ALA A 89 -7.19 10.46 4.20
CA ALA A 89 -7.07 11.42 5.29
C ALA A 89 -7.90 11.07 6.54
N ASP A 90 -8.99 10.31 6.41
CA ASP A 90 -9.89 9.99 7.51
C ASP A 90 -9.38 8.81 8.34
N ASN A 91 -8.61 7.90 7.73
CA ASN A 91 -8.12 6.68 8.40
C ASN A 91 -6.60 6.63 8.63
N CYS A 92 -5.80 7.51 8.00
CA CYS A 92 -4.34 7.44 8.10
C CYS A 92 -3.83 7.48 9.54
N ARG A 93 -4.38 8.40 10.35
CA ARG A 93 -3.99 8.55 11.75
C ARG A 93 -4.35 7.34 12.60
N PHE A 94 -5.52 6.76 12.35
CA PHE A 94 -5.98 5.55 13.04
C PHE A 94 -4.95 4.42 12.94
N PHE A 95 -4.42 4.13 11.74
CA PHE A 95 -3.44 3.06 11.59
C PHE A 95 -2.09 3.36 12.25
N VAL A 96 -1.62 4.60 12.18
CA VAL A 96 -0.38 5.02 12.87
C VAL A 96 -0.53 4.85 14.39
N ASP A 97 -1.62 5.34 14.96
CA ASP A 97 -1.91 5.23 16.40
C ASP A 97 -2.04 3.76 16.85
N HIS A 98 -2.39 2.84 15.95
CA HIS A 98 -2.51 1.40 16.21
C HIS A 98 -1.27 0.57 15.82
N GLY A 99 -0.12 1.22 15.63
CA GLY A 99 1.18 0.55 15.53
C GLY A 99 1.76 0.45 14.13
N ALA A 100 1.13 1.04 13.11
CA ALA A 100 1.80 1.19 11.82
C ALA A 100 2.99 2.15 11.95
N SER A 101 4.16 1.72 11.45
CA SER A 101 5.31 2.61 11.30
C SER A 101 5.02 3.72 10.30
N HIS A 102 4.36 3.36 9.19
CA HIS A 102 3.97 4.28 8.13
C HIS A 102 2.64 3.78 7.52
N VAL A 103 1.90 4.69 6.92
CA VAL A 103 0.82 4.35 5.98
C VAL A 103 1.32 4.49 4.55
N ILE A 104 0.86 3.59 3.69
CA ILE A 104 1.18 3.53 2.28
C ILE A 104 -0.03 4.06 1.52
N VAL A 105 0.15 5.17 0.81
CA VAL A 105 -0.89 5.79 0.01
C VAL A 105 -0.68 5.51 -1.47
N THR A 106 -1.77 5.15 -2.15
CA THR A 106 -1.84 4.90 -3.58
C THR A 106 -2.97 5.75 -4.19
N SER A 107 -4.09 5.16 -4.57
CA SER A 107 -5.17 5.79 -5.36
C SER A 107 -5.80 7.04 -4.73
N TYR A 108 -5.64 7.27 -3.42
CA TYR A 108 -6.15 8.48 -2.78
C TYR A 108 -5.49 9.75 -3.31
N VAL A 109 -4.18 9.71 -3.59
CA VAL A 109 -3.41 10.86 -4.10
C VAL A 109 -3.15 10.79 -5.60
N PHE A 110 -3.38 9.65 -6.26
CA PHE A 110 -3.31 9.55 -7.72
C PHE A 110 -4.70 9.61 -8.32
N ARG A 111 -5.05 10.72 -8.96
CA ARG A 111 -6.35 10.94 -9.59
C ARG A 111 -6.20 11.48 -10.99
N ASP A 112 -7.05 11.00 -11.90
CA ASP A 112 -7.18 11.54 -13.25
C ASP A 112 -5.86 11.63 -14.05
N GLY A 113 -4.87 10.79 -13.72
CA GLY A 113 -3.57 10.81 -14.39
C GLY A 113 -2.52 11.73 -13.74
N HIS A 114 -2.76 12.22 -12.53
CA HIS A 114 -1.92 13.19 -11.83
C HIS A 114 -1.80 12.91 -10.32
N ILE A 115 -0.80 13.51 -9.69
CA ILE A 115 -0.67 13.56 -8.22
C ILE A 115 -1.48 14.74 -7.70
N ASP A 116 -2.38 14.48 -6.77
CA ASP A 116 -3.11 15.46 -5.98
C ASP A 116 -2.24 15.88 -4.79
N TYR A 117 -1.48 16.96 -4.97
CA TYR A 117 -0.56 17.48 -3.96
C TYR A 117 -1.29 18.03 -2.72
N GLU A 118 -2.51 18.58 -2.88
CA GLU A 118 -3.29 19.06 -1.73
C GLU A 118 -3.66 17.90 -0.79
N ARG A 119 -4.06 16.75 -1.34
CA ARG A 119 -4.29 15.54 -0.55
C ARG A 119 -3.02 15.01 0.08
N LEU A 120 -1.90 15.07 -0.63
CA LEU A 120 -0.61 14.63 -0.11
C LEU A 120 -0.18 15.50 1.08
N GLU A 121 -0.26 16.82 0.95
CA GLU A 121 0.02 17.78 2.02
C GLU A 121 -0.91 17.55 3.22
N LYS A 122 -2.20 17.29 2.98
CA LYS A 122 -3.15 16.96 4.05
C LYS A 122 -2.73 15.72 4.84
N LEU A 123 -2.24 14.67 4.18
CA LEU A 123 -1.71 13.49 4.87
C LEU A 123 -0.47 13.84 5.70
N VAL A 124 0.47 14.60 5.13
CA VAL A 124 1.66 15.05 5.85
C VAL A 124 1.30 15.88 7.08
N GLN A 125 0.28 16.74 7.02
CA GLN A 125 -0.19 17.51 8.17
C GLN A 125 -0.78 16.62 9.29
N LEU A 126 -1.45 15.52 8.94
CA LEU A 126 -2.14 14.65 9.90
C LEU A 126 -1.22 13.67 10.64
N ILE A 127 -0.24 13.11 9.91
CA ILE A 127 0.61 12.03 10.42
C ILE A 127 2.11 12.32 10.33
N GLY A 128 2.51 13.42 9.69
CA GLY A 128 3.90 13.74 9.45
C GLY A 128 4.51 12.95 8.30
N LYS A 129 5.45 13.58 7.60
CA LYS A 129 6.17 12.98 6.46
C LYS A 129 6.89 11.66 6.81
N ASN A 130 7.41 11.55 8.03
CA ASN A 130 8.12 10.36 8.52
C ASN A 130 7.22 9.14 8.74
N HIS A 131 5.91 9.27 8.55
CA HIS A 131 4.93 8.18 8.63
C HIS A 131 4.22 7.93 7.31
N LEU A 132 4.67 8.56 6.21
CA LEU A 132 4.02 8.46 4.91
C LEU A 132 4.92 7.76 3.89
N VAL A 133 4.34 6.82 3.16
CA VAL A 133 4.96 6.16 2.00
C VAL A 133 4.05 6.34 0.80
N LEU A 134 4.63 6.76 -0.33
CA LEU A 134 3.97 6.81 -1.63
C LEU A 134 4.31 5.55 -2.41
N ASP A 135 3.29 4.75 -2.74
CA ASP A 135 3.46 3.58 -3.59
C ASP A 135 3.07 3.92 -5.03
N LEU A 136 4.05 3.77 -5.93
CA LEU A 136 3.98 4.12 -7.34
C LEU A 136 3.95 2.83 -8.17
N SER A 137 2.75 2.39 -8.51
CA SER A 137 2.59 1.38 -9.56
C SER A 137 3.02 1.98 -10.89
N CYS A 138 4.07 1.44 -11.53
CA CYS A 138 4.63 2.01 -12.75
C CYS A 138 4.74 0.98 -13.87
N ARG A 139 4.50 1.40 -15.12
CA ARG A 139 4.70 0.58 -16.31
C ARG A 139 5.56 1.29 -17.33
N LYS A 140 6.46 0.55 -17.95
CA LYS A 140 7.21 1.02 -19.12
C LYS A 140 6.29 1.15 -20.32
N LYS A 141 6.28 2.32 -20.96
CA LYS A 141 5.53 2.57 -22.18
C LYS A 141 6.42 2.28 -23.39
N ALA A 142 5.90 1.48 -24.32
CA ALA A 142 6.70 1.01 -25.46
C ALA A 142 7.03 2.11 -26.48
N SER A 143 6.23 3.18 -26.54
CA SER A 143 6.40 4.28 -27.50
C SER A 143 7.67 5.09 -27.28
N ASP A 144 8.08 5.27 -26.02
CA ASP A 144 9.16 6.18 -25.62
C ASP A 144 10.16 5.53 -24.67
N ASN A 145 9.93 4.27 -24.27
CA ASN A 145 10.74 3.52 -23.29
C ASN A 145 10.78 4.12 -21.88
N ASN A 146 9.90 5.05 -21.54
CA ASN A 146 9.86 5.66 -20.20
C ASN A 146 8.89 4.93 -19.27
N PHE A 147 9.14 5.02 -17.96
CA PHE A 147 8.23 4.51 -16.94
C PHE A 147 7.24 5.60 -16.54
N TYR A 148 5.98 5.24 -16.46
CA TYR A 148 4.90 6.13 -16.04
C TYR A 148 4.14 5.51 -14.88
N VAL A 149 3.66 6.35 -13.97
CA VAL A 149 2.71 5.89 -12.95
C VAL A 149 1.45 5.40 -13.66
N MET A 150 0.91 4.29 -13.17
CA MET A 150 -0.32 3.66 -13.61
C MET A 150 -1.40 3.85 -12.56
N THR A 151 -2.59 4.20 -12.99
CA THR A 151 -3.79 4.29 -12.14
C THR A 151 -4.84 3.27 -12.58
N ASP A 152 -5.97 3.23 -11.87
CA ASP A 152 -7.13 2.40 -12.21
C ASP A 152 -6.75 0.93 -12.42
N ARG A 153 -6.01 0.34 -11.45
CA ARG A 153 -5.57 -1.06 -11.48
C ARG A 153 -4.80 -1.45 -12.74
N TRP A 154 -3.80 -0.67 -13.11
CA TRP A 154 -2.94 -0.88 -14.29
C TRP A 154 -3.64 -0.66 -15.64
N GLN A 155 -4.85 -0.09 -15.66
CA GLN A 155 -5.59 0.12 -16.90
C GLN A 155 -5.26 1.47 -17.57
N LYS A 156 -4.85 2.48 -16.79
CA LYS A 156 -4.64 3.85 -17.31
C LYS A 156 -3.22 4.34 -17.04
N PHE A 157 -2.56 4.83 -18.08
CA PHE A 157 -1.31 5.59 -17.96
C PHE A 157 -1.60 6.99 -17.43
N THR A 158 -0.82 7.43 -16.43
CA THR A 158 -0.79 8.84 -16.01
C THR A 158 0.12 9.65 -16.93
N SER A 159 0.06 10.98 -16.83
CA SER A 159 1.07 11.87 -17.44
C SER A 159 2.36 11.95 -16.63
N THR A 160 2.40 11.33 -15.45
CA THR A 160 3.53 11.40 -14.51
C THR A 160 4.60 10.39 -14.90
N ALA A 161 5.60 10.85 -15.64
CA ALA A 161 6.78 10.06 -15.95
C ALA A 161 7.69 9.97 -14.71
N ILE A 162 8.23 8.78 -14.46
CA ILE A 162 9.34 8.56 -13.53
C ILE A 162 10.63 8.92 -14.28
N GLU A 163 10.74 10.17 -14.68
CA GLU A 163 11.95 10.73 -15.27
C GLU A 163 12.82 11.39 -14.19
N CYS A 164 14.13 11.23 -14.34
CA CYS A 164 15.14 11.43 -13.31
C CYS A 164 15.05 12.78 -12.57
N VAL A 165 15.35 12.72 -11.27
CA VAL A 165 15.50 13.80 -10.29
C VAL A 165 14.28 14.69 -10.05
N ALA A 166 13.61 15.23 -11.06
CA ALA A 166 12.57 16.25 -10.86
C ALA A 166 11.31 15.69 -10.17
N THR A 167 10.72 14.62 -10.70
CA THR A 167 9.53 13.98 -10.10
C THR A 167 9.83 13.47 -8.68
N MET A 168 11.00 12.88 -8.48
CA MET A 168 11.43 12.40 -7.17
C MET A 168 11.74 13.53 -6.19
N SER A 169 12.26 14.67 -6.65
CA SER A 169 12.53 15.85 -5.81
C SER A 169 11.22 16.54 -5.39
N CYS A 170 10.23 16.62 -6.29
CA CYS A 170 8.90 17.13 -5.93
C CYS A 170 8.23 16.22 -4.90
N ILE A 171 8.24 14.90 -5.12
CA ILE A 171 7.61 13.93 -4.22
C ILE A 171 8.32 13.85 -2.86
N SER A 172 9.66 13.86 -2.85
CA SER A 172 10.44 13.83 -1.61
C SER A 172 10.56 15.18 -0.93
N GLY A 173 10.07 16.26 -1.54
CA GLY A 173 10.07 17.62 -0.97
C GLY A 173 8.88 17.90 -0.05
N VAL A 174 7.72 17.31 -0.33
CA VAL A 174 6.51 17.35 0.51
C VAL A 174 6.72 16.57 1.80
#